data_AF-A0A8J6BUJ1-F1
#
_entry.id   AF-A0A8J6BUJ1-F1
#
_cell.length_a   1.000
_cell.length_b   1.000
_cell.length_c   1.000
_cell.angle_alpha   90.00
_cell.angle_beta   90.00
_cell.angle_gamma   90.00
#
_symmetry.space_group_name_H-M   'P 1'
#
loop_
_entity.id
_entity.type
_entity.pdbx_description
1 polymer ?
#
loop_
_entity_poly.entity_id
_entity_poly.type
_entity_poly.pdbx_seq_one_letter_code
_entity_poly.pdbx_strand_id
1 'polypeptide(L)'
;MLTQLRHHAEESANALWGLSGPHDAPRYHELPDSGNFFKDNIMSWQSPYGDFFLSWYAGQLVGHGDHILDVANGVLGDKPAELSAKVSFMHWWHDARSRPAEAVAGFYKSNQKNRYSPVAKMFTRHVCMNKQHHITGASPDQLLVQIKNACRRHGARIAGENAFSRIRSNLLTVERTQPSHFTYQRMGTDFFSPEHWPPFMEFMRGVLCGEWDEDELADEERNMASTSANANARETQAV
;
A
#
# COMPACT_ATOMS: atom_id res chain seq x y z
N MET A 1 -14.83 18.43 -2.68
CA MET A 1 -15.24 17.01 -2.65
C MET A 1 -16.71 16.81 -2.97
N LEU A 2 -17.70 17.12 -2.12
CA LEU A 2 -19.12 16.84 -2.44
C LEU A 2 -19.62 17.56 -3.71
N THR A 3 -19.23 18.81 -3.94
CA THR A 3 -19.54 19.51 -5.20
C THR A 3 -18.91 18.84 -6.43
N GLN A 4 -17.68 18.32 -6.30
CA GLN A 4 -16.99 17.60 -7.38
C GLN A 4 -17.65 16.23 -7.65
N LEU A 5 -18.11 15.54 -6.60
CA LEU A 5 -18.86 14.30 -6.72
C LEU A 5 -20.18 14.53 -7.46
N ARG A 6 -20.90 15.60 -7.10
CA ARG A 6 -22.14 15.98 -7.79
C ARG A 6 -21.91 16.27 -9.27
N HIS A 7 -20.90 17.06 -9.60
CA HIS A 7 -20.54 17.33 -11.00
C HIS A 7 -20.21 16.04 -11.76
N HIS A 8 -19.40 15.16 -11.17
CA HIS A 8 -19.04 13.88 -11.79
C HIS A 8 -20.26 12.98 -12.02
N ALA A 9 -21.24 13.01 -11.12
CA ALA A 9 -22.50 12.28 -11.25
C ALA A 9 -23.38 12.84 -12.37
N GLU A 10 -23.43 14.17 -12.52
CA GLU A 10 -24.13 14.85 -13.62
C GLU A 10 -23.51 14.50 -14.98
N GLU A 11 -22.17 14.52 -15.09
CA GLU A 11 -21.42 14.11 -16.30
C GLU A 11 -21.62 12.63 -16.64
N SER A 12 -21.79 11.78 -15.63
CA SER A 12 -21.99 10.33 -15.79
C SER A 12 -23.45 9.96 -16.05
N ALA A 13 -24.34 10.94 -16.31
CA ALA A 13 -25.78 10.77 -16.49
C ALA A 13 -26.50 10.05 -15.31
N ASN A 14 -25.94 10.16 -14.10
CA ASN A 14 -26.44 9.52 -12.89
C ASN A 14 -26.48 10.53 -11.72
N ALA A 15 -27.14 11.67 -11.90
CA ALA A 15 -27.11 12.80 -10.96
C ALA A 15 -27.43 12.43 -9.49
N LEU A 16 -28.28 11.42 -9.26
CA LEU A 16 -28.63 10.93 -7.92
C LEU A 16 -27.44 10.29 -7.18
N TRP A 17 -26.44 9.78 -7.89
CA TRP A 17 -25.22 9.21 -7.30
C TRP A 17 -24.30 10.28 -6.70
N GLY A 18 -24.56 11.56 -7.00
CA GLY A 18 -23.78 12.69 -6.55
C GLY A 18 -24.21 13.30 -5.22
N LEU A 19 -25.30 12.79 -4.62
CA LEU A 19 -25.96 13.42 -3.47
C LEU A 19 -25.20 13.21 -2.14
N SER A 20 -24.54 12.06 -1.99
CA SER A 20 -23.75 11.71 -0.80
C SER A 20 -22.73 10.62 -1.13
N GLY A 21 -21.85 10.30 -0.18
CA GLY A 21 -21.10 9.04 -0.23
C GLY A 21 -21.99 7.83 0.08
N PRO A 22 -21.43 6.61 0.04
CA PRO A 22 -22.14 5.38 0.40
C PRO A 22 -22.72 5.48 1.82
N HIS A 23 -24.03 5.36 1.94
CA HIS A 23 -24.75 5.51 3.21
C HIS A 23 -24.73 4.23 4.05
N ASP A 24 -24.40 3.10 3.44
CA ASP A 24 -24.35 1.77 4.03
C ASP A 24 -22.91 1.33 4.38
N ALA A 25 -21.96 2.27 4.39
CA ALA A 25 -20.59 2.03 4.84
C ALA A 25 -20.50 1.97 6.38
N PRO A 26 -19.62 1.11 6.93
CA PRO A 26 -19.38 1.03 8.37
C PRO A 26 -18.70 2.30 8.90
N ARG A 27 -18.85 2.54 10.20
CA ARG A 27 -18.14 3.60 10.93
C ARG A 27 -16.71 3.18 11.27
N TYR A 28 -15.86 4.14 11.66
CA TYR A 28 -14.44 3.91 11.93
C TYR A 28 -14.11 2.80 12.94
N HIS A 29 -14.98 2.55 13.93
CA HIS A 29 -14.78 1.56 14.99
C HIS A 29 -15.56 0.25 14.74
N GLU A 30 -16.29 0.17 13.63
CA GLU A 30 -17.09 -0.99 13.28
C GLU A 30 -16.28 -1.93 12.37
N LEU A 31 -16.64 -3.21 12.38
CA LEU A 31 -16.04 -4.18 11.45
C LEU A 31 -16.49 -3.86 10.02
N PRO A 32 -15.67 -4.20 9.01
CA PRO A 32 -16.05 -4.00 7.61
C PRO A 32 -17.43 -4.59 7.23
N ASP A 33 -17.79 -5.73 7.84
CA ASP A 33 -19.04 -6.45 7.59
C ASP A 33 -20.24 -5.95 8.43
N SER A 34 -20.03 -4.96 9.30
CA SER A 34 -21.10 -4.34 10.09
C SER A 34 -22.03 -3.47 9.24
N GLY A 35 -21.49 -2.81 8.22
CA GLY A 35 -22.27 -2.12 7.17
C GLY A 35 -22.51 -3.04 5.98
N ASN A 36 -23.41 -2.68 5.07
CA ASN A 36 -23.64 -3.47 3.85
C ASN A 36 -22.59 -3.19 2.77
N PHE A 37 -21.95 -2.01 2.80
CA PHE A 37 -21.13 -1.55 1.68
C PHE A 37 -19.95 -2.46 1.39
N PHE A 38 -19.18 -2.84 2.42
CA PHE A 38 -18.00 -3.71 2.29
C PHE A 38 -18.27 -5.19 2.59
N LYS A 39 -19.52 -5.54 2.92
CA LYS A 39 -19.90 -6.88 3.33
C LYS A 39 -19.80 -7.86 2.17
N ASP A 40 -19.14 -8.98 2.39
CA ASP A 40 -18.82 -9.93 1.32
C ASP A 40 -20.03 -10.62 0.68
N ASN A 41 -21.16 -10.72 1.37
CA ASN A 41 -22.38 -11.34 0.82
C ASN A 41 -23.35 -10.35 0.15
N ILE A 42 -23.28 -9.05 0.48
CA ILE A 42 -24.13 -8.00 -0.13
C ILE A 42 -23.40 -7.30 -1.27
N MET A 43 -22.09 -7.08 -1.10
CA MET A 43 -21.19 -6.56 -2.13
C MET A 43 -21.62 -5.21 -2.73
N SER A 44 -22.19 -4.28 -1.95
CA SER A 44 -22.61 -2.98 -2.51
C SER A 44 -21.44 -2.22 -3.15
N TRP A 45 -20.22 -2.42 -2.66
CA TRP A 45 -18.98 -1.90 -3.27
C TRP A 45 -18.72 -2.36 -4.71
N GLN A 46 -19.34 -3.47 -5.16
CA GLN A 46 -19.30 -3.96 -6.54
C GLN A 46 -20.51 -3.52 -7.38
N SER A 47 -21.51 -2.89 -6.78
CA SER A 47 -22.64 -2.34 -7.53
C SER A 47 -22.16 -1.25 -8.52
N PRO A 48 -22.95 -0.90 -9.54
CA PRO A 48 -22.62 0.21 -10.44
C PRO A 48 -22.34 1.52 -9.69
N TYR A 49 -23.10 1.80 -8.62
CA TYR A 49 -22.86 2.95 -7.76
C TYR A 49 -21.56 2.82 -6.95
N GLY A 50 -21.29 1.64 -6.39
CA GLY A 50 -20.06 1.38 -5.63
C GLY A 50 -18.80 1.55 -6.48
N ASP A 51 -18.80 0.99 -7.70
CA ASP A 51 -17.71 1.15 -8.67
C ASP A 51 -17.55 2.61 -9.12
N PHE A 52 -18.67 3.31 -9.37
CA PHE A 52 -18.67 4.75 -9.67
C PHE A 52 -18.02 5.56 -8.54
N PHE A 53 -18.50 5.41 -7.30
CA PHE A 53 -18.04 6.21 -6.17
C PHE A 53 -16.57 5.91 -5.84
N LEU A 54 -16.18 4.64 -5.77
CA LEU A 54 -14.81 4.26 -5.42
C LEU A 54 -13.82 4.62 -6.53
N SER A 55 -14.22 4.52 -7.80
CA SER A 55 -13.39 4.96 -8.93
C SER A 55 -13.22 6.48 -8.93
N TRP A 56 -14.29 7.25 -8.70
CA TRP A 56 -14.20 8.70 -8.53
C TRP A 56 -13.29 9.07 -7.37
N TYR A 57 -13.50 8.47 -6.20
CA TYR A 57 -12.76 8.78 -4.98
C TYR A 57 -11.27 8.46 -5.11
N ALA A 58 -10.92 7.29 -5.67
CA ALA A 58 -9.53 6.95 -6.00
C ALA A 58 -8.94 7.88 -7.07
N GLY A 59 -9.75 8.29 -8.05
CA GLY A 59 -9.38 9.27 -9.06
C GLY A 59 -9.03 10.64 -8.47
N GLN A 60 -9.74 11.09 -7.43
CA GLN A 60 -9.42 12.33 -6.73
C GLN A 60 -8.02 12.27 -6.08
N LEU A 61 -7.66 11.14 -5.46
CA LEU A 61 -6.33 10.95 -4.87
C LEU A 61 -5.23 10.98 -5.93
N VAL A 62 -5.42 10.25 -7.04
CA VAL A 62 -4.44 10.20 -8.14
C VAL A 62 -4.30 11.57 -8.82
N GLY A 63 -5.42 12.23 -9.14
CA GLY A 63 -5.38 13.57 -9.75
C GLY A 63 -4.74 14.62 -8.85
N HIS A 64 -4.97 14.54 -7.53
CA HIS A 64 -4.29 15.40 -6.58
C HIS A 64 -2.78 15.16 -6.55
N GLY A 65 -2.35 13.90 -6.50
CA GLY A 65 -0.94 13.54 -6.51
C GLY A 65 -0.23 13.99 -7.79
N ASP A 66 -0.85 13.76 -8.95
CA ASP A 66 -0.35 14.18 -10.27
C ASP A 66 -0.12 15.70 -10.31
N HIS A 67 -1.13 16.47 -9.88
CA HIS A 67 -1.04 17.93 -9.86
C HIS A 67 0.07 18.45 -8.94
N ILE A 68 0.20 17.91 -7.73
CA ILE A 68 1.24 18.35 -6.79
C ILE A 68 2.63 17.98 -7.29
N LEU A 69 2.80 16.80 -7.88
CA LEU A 69 4.07 16.36 -8.45
C LEU A 69 4.46 17.22 -9.67
N ASP A 70 3.51 17.56 -10.53
CA ASP A 70 3.75 18.46 -11.67
C ASP A 70 4.22 19.84 -11.21
N VAL A 71 3.57 20.42 -10.20
CA VAL A 71 3.99 21.70 -9.61
C VAL A 71 5.38 21.58 -8.99
N ALA A 72 5.65 20.52 -8.23
CA ALA A 72 6.96 20.28 -7.63
C ALA A 72 8.05 20.13 -8.70
N ASN A 73 7.76 19.41 -9.78
CA ASN A 73 8.67 19.23 -10.91
C ASN A 73 8.93 20.55 -11.65
N GLY A 74 7.93 21.42 -11.79
CA GLY A 74 8.13 22.76 -12.34
C GLY A 74 9.09 23.65 -11.51
N VAL A 75 9.21 23.40 -10.20
CA VAL A 75 10.07 24.18 -9.28
C VAL A 75 11.44 23.53 -9.07
N LEU A 76 11.51 22.20 -9.09
CA LEU A 76 12.68 21.42 -8.70
C LEU A 76 13.31 20.64 -9.85
N GLY A 77 12.68 20.55 -11.03
CA GLY A 77 13.11 19.70 -12.14
C GLY A 77 14.50 20.02 -12.70
N ASP A 78 14.92 21.28 -12.64
CA ASP A 78 16.28 21.71 -13.07
C ASP A 78 17.33 21.61 -11.95
N LYS A 79 16.93 21.19 -10.74
CA LYS A 79 17.84 21.07 -9.59
C LYS A 79 18.34 19.63 -9.48
N PRO A 80 19.51 19.40 -8.86
CA PRO A 80 20.01 18.06 -8.57
C PRO A 80 19.26 17.43 -7.38
N ALA A 81 17.94 17.30 -7.48
CA ALA A 81 17.07 16.73 -6.46
C ALA A 81 16.08 15.75 -7.09
N GLU A 82 15.86 14.60 -6.46
CA GLU A 82 14.86 13.63 -6.89
C GLU A 82 13.55 13.84 -6.13
N LEU A 83 12.44 13.88 -6.87
CA LEU A 83 11.11 13.96 -6.28
C LEU A 83 10.64 12.57 -5.87
N SER A 84 10.21 12.47 -4.63
CA SER A 84 9.56 11.27 -4.10
C SER A 84 8.24 11.63 -3.43
N ALA A 85 7.30 10.69 -3.42
CA ALA A 85 6.13 10.77 -2.57
C ALA A 85 5.86 9.43 -1.89
N LYS A 86 5.11 9.49 -0.80
CA LYS A 86 4.95 8.39 0.13
C LYS A 86 3.55 7.81 0.03
N VAL A 87 3.48 6.50 -0.18
CA VAL A 87 2.21 5.77 -0.26
C VAL A 87 1.98 5.01 1.05
N SER A 88 0.77 5.15 1.58
CA SER A 88 0.36 4.46 2.80
C SER A 88 0.16 2.96 2.56
N PHE A 89 0.58 2.15 3.52
CA PHE A 89 0.54 0.70 3.44
C PHE A 89 -0.62 0.11 4.24
N MET A 90 -1.78 0.01 3.58
CA MET A 90 -3.04 -0.40 4.18
C MET A 90 -3.21 -1.93 4.15
N HIS A 91 -2.45 -2.62 5.01
CA HIS A 91 -2.40 -4.09 5.05
C HIS A 91 -3.55 -4.75 5.82
N TRP A 92 -4.15 -4.05 6.78
CA TRP A 92 -5.31 -4.57 7.51
C TRP A 92 -6.48 -4.81 6.55
N TRP A 93 -7.17 -5.95 6.70
CA TRP A 93 -8.24 -6.40 5.81
C TRP A 93 -7.85 -6.57 4.33
N HIS A 94 -6.55 -6.75 4.02
CA HIS A 94 -6.09 -6.97 2.64
C HIS A 94 -6.62 -8.28 2.02
N ASP A 95 -6.85 -9.29 2.86
CA ASP A 95 -7.36 -10.61 2.48
C ASP A 95 -8.89 -10.62 2.28
N ALA A 96 -9.60 -9.61 2.81
CA ALA A 96 -11.03 -9.46 2.56
C ALA A 96 -11.27 -9.09 1.07
N ARG A 97 -12.31 -9.63 0.44
CA ARG A 97 -12.56 -9.41 -0.99
C ARG A 97 -12.80 -7.94 -1.32
N SER A 98 -13.44 -7.23 -0.40
CA SER A 98 -13.72 -5.79 -0.50
C SER A 98 -12.49 -4.91 -0.28
N ARG A 99 -11.48 -5.39 0.45
CA ARG A 99 -10.25 -4.67 0.87
C ARG A 99 -10.59 -3.26 1.36
N PRO A 100 -11.38 -3.17 2.44
CA PRO A 100 -12.03 -1.94 2.88
C PRO A 100 -11.00 -0.86 3.24
N ALA A 101 -9.91 -1.23 3.90
CA ALA A 101 -8.82 -0.34 4.27
C ALA A 101 -8.17 0.37 3.06
N GLU A 102 -7.91 -0.40 2.00
CA GLU A 102 -7.37 0.13 0.75
C GLU A 102 -8.38 1.07 0.10
N ALA A 103 -9.65 0.65 0.01
CA ALA A 103 -10.71 1.41 -0.62
C ALA A 103 -10.95 2.78 0.06
N VAL A 104 -11.06 2.82 1.40
CA VAL A 104 -11.28 4.07 2.14
C VAL A 104 -10.06 4.99 2.13
N ALA A 105 -8.86 4.43 1.93
CA ALA A 105 -7.63 5.19 1.73
C ALA A 105 -7.48 5.75 0.31
N GLY A 106 -8.41 5.45 -0.61
CA GLY A 106 -8.38 5.92 -2.00
C GLY A 106 -7.66 4.97 -2.97
N PHE A 107 -7.35 3.74 -2.56
CA PHE A 107 -6.79 2.71 -3.43
C PHE A 107 -7.90 1.79 -3.95
N TYR A 108 -8.39 2.12 -5.14
CA TYR A 108 -9.41 1.33 -5.82
C TYR A 108 -9.14 1.21 -7.31
N LYS A 109 -9.50 0.06 -7.87
CA LYS A 109 -9.52 -0.17 -9.31
C LYS A 109 -10.58 -1.21 -9.64
N SER A 110 -11.45 -0.86 -10.59
CA SER A 110 -12.49 -1.75 -11.09
C SER A 110 -11.90 -3.07 -11.64
N ASN A 111 -12.69 -4.15 -11.57
CA ASN A 111 -12.36 -5.50 -12.06
C ASN A 111 -11.16 -6.17 -11.37
N GLN A 112 -10.88 -5.83 -10.10
CA GLN A 112 -9.86 -6.47 -9.25
C GLN A 112 -8.43 -6.52 -9.85
N LYS A 113 -8.14 -5.66 -10.83
CA LYS A 113 -6.75 -5.40 -11.22
C LYS A 113 -6.02 -4.77 -10.03
N ASN A 114 -4.70 -4.93 -9.98
CA ASN A 114 -3.84 -4.33 -8.95
C ASN A 114 -4.24 -2.85 -8.64
N ARG A 115 -4.73 -2.61 -7.41
CA ARG A 115 -5.32 -1.33 -6.97
C ARG A 115 -4.31 -0.19 -6.86
N TYR A 116 -3.01 -0.51 -6.76
CA TYR A 116 -1.92 0.47 -6.76
C TYR A 116 -1.47 0.85 -8.16
N SER A 117 -1.97 0.18 -9.21
CA SER A 117 -1.59 0.46 -10.59
C SER A 117 -1.83 1.92 -11.02
N PRO A 118 -2.94 2.60 -10.68
CA PRO A 118 -3.13 4.00 -11.05
C PRO A 118 -2.10 4.91 -10.36
N VAL A 119 -1.85 4.67 -9.08
CA VAL A 119 -0.85 5.40 -8.27
C VAL A 119 0.56 5.18 -8.81
N ALA A 120 0.94 3.94 -9.10
CA ALA A 120 2.22 3.63 -9.74
C ALA A 120 2.38 4.27 -11.12
N LYS A 121 1.30 4.35 -11.91
CA LYS A 121 1.33 5.05 -13.20
C LYS A 121 1.57 6.55 -13.04
N MET A 122 0.93 7.18 -12.06
CA MET A 122 1.18 8.58 -11.70
C MET A 122 2.64 8.82 -11.29
N PHE A 123 3.27 7.84 -10.65
CA PHE A 123 4.70 7.88 -10.29
C PHE A 123 5.67 7.48 -11.42
N THR A 124 5.24 7.27 -12.66
CA THR A 124 6.15 6.89 -13.77
C THR A 124 7.38 7.80 -13.93
N ARG A 125 7.24 9.09 -13.58
CA ARG A 125 8.30 10.10 -13.67
C ARG A 125 8.96 10.44 -12.33
N HIS A 126 8.54 9.80 -11.24
CA HIS A 126 8.90 10.16 -9.87
C HIS A 126 9.19 8.91 -9.02
N VAL A 127 9.65 9.08 -7.78
CA VAL A 127 9.91 7.96 -6.86
C VAL A 127 8.72 7.72 -5.93
N CYS A 128 8.31 6.46 -5.82
CA CYS A 128 7.34 6.02 -4.82
C CYS A 128 8.06 5.46 -3.59
N MET A 129 7.93 6.11 -2.44
CA MET A 129 8.33 5.59 -1.13
C MET A 129 7.20 4.72 -0.57
N ASN A 130 7.46 3.45 -0.32
CA ASN A 130 6.53 2.59 0.41
C ASN A 130 6.92 2.49 1.88
N LYS A 131 5.94 2.72 2.76
CA LYS A 131 6.04 2.32 4.17
C LYS A 131 5.76 0.83 4.32
N GLN A 132 6.38 0.23 5.32
CA GLN A 132 5.85 -0.98 5.95
C GLN A 132 5.63 -0.60 7.42
N HIS A 133 4.44 -0.87 7.97
CA HIS A 133 4.11 -0.60 9.37
C HIS A 133 4.24 -1.88 10.20
N HIS A 134 4.23 -1.76 11.54
CA HIS A 134 4.11 -2.90 12.45
C HIS A 134 2.92 -3.78 12.02
N ILE A 135 3.21 -5.06 11.79
CA ILE A 135 2.23 -6.04 11.36
C ILE A 135 1.74 -6.79 12.59
N THR A 136 0.46 -6.62 12.90
CA THR A 136 -0.31 -7.55 13.73
C THR A 136 -1.58 -7.85 12.94
N GLY A 137 -1.64 -9.03 12.31
CA GLY A 137 -2.78 -9.46 11.48
C GLY A 137 -2.69 -9.08 10.00
N ALA A 138 -3.13 -10.01 9.14
CA ALA A 138 -3.33 -9.98 7.68
C ALA A 138 -2.10 -9.70 6.76
N SER A 139 -2.10 -10.39 5.60
CA SER A 139 -1.02 -10.65 4.63
C SER A 139 -0.22 -9.43 4.10
N PRO A 140 0.82 -8.96 4.81
CA PRO A 140 1.57 -7.76 4.44
C PRO A 140 2.45 -8.01 3.22
N ASP A 141 2.99 -9.22 3.11
CA ASP A 141 3.93 -9.58 2.06
C ASP A 141 3.22 -9.63 0.70
N GLN A 142 1.96 -10.09 0.65
CA GLN A 142 1.14 -10.07 -0.55
C GLN A 142 0.88 -8.64 -1.04
N LEU A 143 0.56 -7.73 -0.11
CA LEU A 143 0.37 -6.32 -0.43
C LEU A 143 1.66 -5.71 -1.00
N LEU A 144 2.79 -5.96 -0.36
CA LEU A 144 4.08 -5.46 -0.82
C LEU A 144 4.41 -5.94 -2.24
N VAL A 145 4.17 -7.22 -2.53
CA VAL A 145 4.32 -7.79 -3.88
C VAL A 145 3.41 -7.09 -4.88
N GLN A 146 2.15 -6.79 -4.51
CA GLN A 146 1.25 -6.03 -5.38
C GLN A 146 1.80 -4.63 -5.68
N ILE A 147 2.23 -3.86 -4.68
CA ILE A 147 2.74 -2.52 -4.94
C ILE A 147 4.00 -2.56 -5.80
N LYS A 148 4.93 -3.50 -5.52
CA LYS A 148 6.15 -3.71 -6.32
C LYS A 148 5.81 -4.05 -7.78
N ASN A 149 4.89 -4.98 -8.02
CA ASN A 149 4.44 -5.35 -9.35
C ASN A 149 3.75 -4.20 -10.10
N ALA A 150 3.01 -3.34 -9.39
CA ALA A 150 2.40 -2.15 -9.98
C ALA A 150 3.47 -1.17 -10.44
N CYS A 151 4.46 -0.89 -9.58
CA CYS A 151 5.57 0.01 -9.89
C CYS A 151 6.39 -0.51 -11.07
N ARG A 152 6.78 -1.80 -11.05
CA ARG A 152 7.52 -2.42 -12.16
C ARG A 152 6.78 -2.30 -13.49
N ARG A 153 5.48 -2.63 -13.51
CA ARG A 153 4.66 -2.58 -14.72
C ARG A 153 4.65 -1.19 -15.37
N HIS A 154 4.70 -0.14 -14.55
CA HIS A 154 4.66 1.25 -15.01
C HIS A 154 6.04 1.92 -15.00
N GLY A 155 7.12 1.20 -14.67
CA GLY A 155 8.48 1.77 -14.59
C GLY A 155 8.68 2.79 -13.45
N ALA A 156 7.78 2.83 -12.46
CA ALA A 156 7.96 3.70 -11.30
C ALA A 156 9.07 3.16 -10.39
N ARG A 157 9.92 4.06 -9.90
CA ARG A 157 11.00 3.72 -8.97
C ARG A 157 10.44 3.53 -7.58
N ILE A 158 10.99 2.56 -6.85
CA ILE A 158 10.62 2.29 -5.46
C ILE A 158 11.76 2.74 -4.55
N ALA A 159 11.41 3.40 -3.46
CA ALA A 159 12.26 3.64 -2.31
C ALA A 159 11.67 2.93 -1.08
N GLY A 160 12.54 2.42 -0.22
CA GLY A 160 12.17 1.65 0.97
C GLY A 160 12.26 2.44 2.27
N GLU A 161 11.45 2.05 3.25
CA GLU A 161 11.51 2.52 4.63
C GLU A 161 11.28 1.31 5.56
N ASN A 162 11.91 1.26 6.73
CA ASN A 162 11.71 0.15 7.67
C ASN A 162 10.36 0.25 8.41
N ALA A 163 9.78 -0.92 8.68
CA ALA A 163 8.90 -1.13 9.83
C ALA A 163 9.79 -1.48 11.02
N PHE A 164 9.47 -1.01 12.23
CA PHE A 164 10.27 -1.17 13.46
C PHE A 164 10.73 -2.61 13.79
N SER A 165 10.19 -3.65 13.14
CA SER A 165 10.54 -5.06 13.40
C SER A 165 11.07 -5.87 12.22
N ARG A 166 11.13 -5.35 10.97
CA ARG A 166 11.47 -6.20 9.81
C ARG A 166 12.32 -5.48 8.76
N ILE A 167 13.59 -5.28 9.09
CA ILE A 167 14.53 -4.56 8.23
C ILE A 167 14.93 -5.40 6.98
N ARG A 168 15.06 -6.73 7.11
CA ARG A 168 15.50 -7.65 6.04
C ARG A 168 14.43 -7.95 4.97
N SER A 169 13.18 -8.22 5.38
CA SER A 169 12.09 -8.57 4.45
C SER A 169 11.69 -7.46 3.47
N ASN A 170 12.09 -6.22 3.75
CA ASN A 170 11.68 -5.06 2.96
C ASN A 170 12.47 -4.97 1.64
N LEU A 171 13.69 -5.53 1.61
CA LEU A 171 14.58 -5.51 0.45
C LEU A 171 14.41 -6.72 -0.45
N LEU A 172 14.18 -7.90 0.13
CA LEU A 172 14.18 -9.17 -0.56
C LEU A 172 12.78 -9.77 -0.57
N THR A 173 12.09 -9.60 -1.70
CA THR A 173 11.02 -10.54 -2.09
C THR A 173 11.30 -10.93 -3.53
N VAL A 174 11.65 -12.19 -3.76
CA VAL A 174 11.70 -13.04 -4.98
C VAL A 174 12.29 -12.45 -6.30
N GLU A 175 12.25 -11.15 -6.53
CA GLU A 175 12.45 -10.53 -7.85
C GLU A 175 13.59 -9.50 -7.90
N ARG A 176 14.45 -9.44 -6.87
CA ARG A 176 15.71 -8.67 -6.86
C ARG A 176 15.60 -7.18 -7.23
N THR A 177 14.43 -6.55 -7.15
CA THR A 177 14.30 -5.09 -7.33
C THR A 177 14.85 -4.37 -6.10
N GLN A 178 16.14 -4.02 -6.15
CA GLN A 178 16.79 -3.19 -5.14
C GLN A 178 16.11 -1.80 -5.13
N PRO A 179 15.70 -1.28 -3.96
CA PRO A 179 15.15 0.06 -3.90
C PRO A 179 16.23 1.08 -4.32
N SER A 180 15.81 2.13 -4.99
CA SER A 180 16.70 3.24 -5.38
C SER A 180 17.32 3.93 -4.16
N HIS A 181 16.54 4.01 -3.08
CA HIS A 181 16.91 4.65 -1.81
C HIS A 181 16.27 3.89 -0.66
N PHE A 182 16.92 3.89 0.50
CA PHE A 182 16.34 3.38 1.74
C PHE A 182 16.45 4.44 2.84
N THR A 183 15.34 4.69 3.54
CA THR A 183 15.31 5.61 4.69
C THR A 183 15.01 4.83 5.96
N TYR A 184 15.92 4.88 6.93
CA TYR A 184 15.66 4.29 8.24
C TYR A 184 14.86 5.27 9.13
N GLN A 185 13.67 4.88 9.55
CA GLN A 185 12.81 5.55 10.51
C GLN A 185 12.82 4.79 11.85
N ARG A 186 13.39 5.32 12.94
CA ARG A 186 14.04 6.64 13.11
C ARG A 186 15.25 6.50 14.02
N MET A 187 16.25 7.35 13.82
CA MET A 187 17.30 7.56 14.82
C MET A 187 16.69 7.91 16.18
N GLY A 188 17.19 7.27 17.22
CA GLY A 188 16.75 7.43 18.60
C GLY A 188 17.67 6.66 19.54
N THR A 189 17.43 6.78 20.84
CA THR A 189 18.22 6.04 21.85
C THR A 189 18.19 4.54 21.60
N ASP A 190 17.02 4.01 21.25
CA ASP A 190 16.81 2.58 21.01
C ASP A 190 17.56 2.11 19.76
N PHE A 191 17.64 2.95 18.72
CA PHE A 191 18.37 2.63 17.49
C PHE A 191 19.88 2.44 17.73
N PHE A 192 20.46 3.24 18.63
CA PHE A 192 21.86 3.14 19.01
C PHE A 192 22.09 2.18 20.19
N SER A 193 21.07 1.42 20.60
CA SER A 193 21.23 0.46 21.69
C SER A 193 22.14 -0.70 21.25
N PRO A 194 22.90 -1.31 22.18
CA PRO A 194 23.72 -2.48 21.88
C PRO A 194 22.95 -3.65 21.28
N GLU A 195 21.65 -3.73 21.54
CA GLU A 195 20.75 -4.76 21.02
C GLU A 195 20.31 -4.50 19.57
N HIS A 196 20.07 -3.24 19.19
CA HIS A 196 19.57 -2.89 17.84
C HIS A 196 20.66 -2.55 16.84
N TRP A 197 21.82 -2.05 17.31
CA TRP A 197 22.89 -1.61 16.42
C TRP A 197 23.51 -2.74 15.57
N PRO A 198 23.81 -3.94 16.11
CA PRO A 198 24.39 -5.02 15.30
C PRO A 198 23.48 -5.50 14.16
N PRO A 199 22.18 -5.77 14.35
CA PRO A 199 21.25 -6.10 13.26
C PRO A 199 21.15 -5.00 12.19
N PHE A 200 21.20 -3.73 12.59
CA PHE A 200 21.21 -2.62 11.63
C PHE A 200 22.51 -2.59 10.80
N MET A 201 23.67 -2.79 11.42
CA MET A 201 24.95 -2.83 10.72
C MET A 201 25.04 -4.02 9.75
N GLU A 202 24.46 -5.16 10.11
CA GLU A 202 24.35 -6.31 9.24
C GLU A 202 23.45 -6.02 8.03
N PHE A 203 22.29 -5.39 8.25
CA PHE A 203 21.45 -4.89 7.16
C PHE A 203 22.21 -3.94 6.23
N MET A 204 22.96 -2.99 6.78
CA MET A 204 23.76 -2.05 5.99
C MET A 204 24.83 -2.77 5.16
N ARG A 205 25.49 -3.80 5.72
CA ARG A 205 26.43 -4.65 4.98
C ARG A 205 25.73 -5.38 3.83
N GLY A 206 24.56 -5.96 4.06
CA GLY A 206 23.77 -6.56 2.99
C GLY A 206 23.47 -5.55 1.87
N VAL A 207 22.93 -4.37 2.21
CA VAL A 207 22.55 -3.34 1.24
C VAL A 207 23.74 -2.82 0.43
N LEU A 208 24.87 -2.58 1.08
CA LEU A 208 26.04 -1.93 0.48
C LEU A 208 27.01 -2.91 -0.18
N CYS A 209 27.26 -4.05 0.45
CA CYS A 209 28.29 -5.00 0.01
C CYS A 209 27.73 -6.14 -0.84
N GLY A 210 26.42 -6.37 -0.83
CA GLY A 210 25.81 -7.49 -1.56
C GLY A 210 26.19 -8.87 -0.99
N GLU A 211 26.78 -8.92 0.20
CA GLU A 211 27.06 -10.13 0.96
C GLU A 211 25.78 -10.53 1.70
N TRP A 212 24.99 -11.41 1.07
CA TRP A 212 23.81 -12.02 1.69
C TRP A 212 24.02 -13.54 1.66
N ASP A 213 23.98 -14.20 2.81
CA ASP A 213 23.99 -15.65 2.86
C ASP A 213 22.68 -16.19 2.24
N GLU A 214 22.80 -16.80 1.05
CA GLU A 214 21.65 -17.32 0.29
C GLU A 214 20.88 -18.41 1.06
N ASP A 215 21.55 -19.10 1.99
CA ASP A 215 20.98 -20.18 2.80
C ASP A 215 20.07 -19.65 3.94
N GLU A 216 20.37 -18.50 4.56
CA GLU A 216 19.50 -17.90 5.59
C GLU A 216 18.17 -17.37 5.00
N LEU A 217 18.20 -16.91 3.74
CA LEU A 217 17.01 -16.41 3.04
C LEU A 217 15.98 -17.52 2.77
N ALA A 218 16.45 -18.72 2.44
CA ALA A 218 15.60 -19.88 2.21
C ALA A 218 14.94 -20.37 3.51
N ASP A 219 15.64 -20.27 4.64
CA ASP A 219 15.11 -20.64 5.95
C ASP A 219 14.11 -19.60 6.50
N GLU A 220 14.34 -18.31 6.25
CA GLU A 220 13.34 -17.27 6.53
C GLU A 220 12.08 -17.46 5.66
N GLU A 221 12.20 -17.74 4.36
CA GLU A 221 11.05 -18.03 3.48
C GLU A 221 10.24 -19.27 3.94
N ARG A 222 10.92 -20.33 4.39
CA ARG A 222 10.27 -21.52 4.95
C ARG A 222 9.55 -21.24 6.26
N ASN A 223 10.17 -20.46 7.14
CA ASN A 223 9.55 -20.05 8.40
C ASN A 223 8.38 -19.08 8.18
N MET A 224 8.42 -18.29 7.11
CA MET A 224 7.33 -17.40 6.72
C MET A 224 6.10 -18.16 6.21
N ALA A 225 6.30 -19.19 5.38
CA ALA A 225 5.23 -20.06 4.92
C ALA A 225 4.56 -20.84 6.08
N SER A 226 5.35 -21.28 7.06
CA SER A 226 4.83 -22.03 8.23
C SER A 226 4.07 -21.14 9.22
N THR A 227 4.50 -19.89 9.41
CA THR A 227 3.81 -18.93 10.30
C THR A 227 2.47 -18.46 9.72
N SER A 228 2.41 -18.26 8.40
CA SER A 228 1.16 -17.99 7.66
C SER A 228 0.16 -19.15 7.77
N ALA A 229 0.64 -20.40 7.68
CA ALA A 229 -0.23 -21.57 7.81
C ALA A 229 -0.81 -21.71 9.23
N ASN A 230 -0.02 -21.41 10.26
CA ASN A 230 -0.45 -21.48 11.66
C ASN A 230 -1.39 -20.34 12.08
N ALA A 231 -1.27 -19.15 11.48
CA ALA A 231 -2.21 -18.05 11.71
C ALA A 231 -3.61 -18.39 11.16
N ASN A 232 -3.68 -18.93 9.94
CA ASN A 232 -4.94 -19.36 9.31
C ASN A 232 -5.64 -20.51 10.09
N ALA A 233 -4.87 -21.40 10.72
CA ALA A 233 -5.40 -22.49 11.53
C ALA A 233 -6.01 -22.04 12.87
N ARG A 234 -5.49 -20.94 13.46
CA ARG A 234 -6.01 -20.38 14.71
C ARG A 234 -7.27 -19.54 14.51
N GLU A 235 -7.40 -18.84 13.38
CA GLU A 235 -8.63 -18.10 13.05
C GLU A 235 -9.80 -19.03 12.71
N THR A 236 -9.55 -20.24 12.18
CA THR A 236 -10.60 -21.24 11.91
C THR A 236 -11.08 -21.98 13.16
N GLN A 237 -10.35 -21.94 14.27
CA GLN A 237 -10.74 -22.56 15.55
C GLN A 237 -11.42 -21.61 16.54
N ALA A 238 -11.52 -20.32 16.21
CA ALA A 238 -12.16 -19.29 17.04
C ALA A 238 -13.51 -18.81 16.47
N VAL A 239 -14.33 -19.75 15.95
CA VAL A 239 -15.74 -19.55 15.58
C VAL A 239 -16.62 -20.36 16.52
#